data_AF-E1ZFL8-F1
#
_entry.id   AF-E1ZFL8-F1
#
_cell.length_a   1.000
_cell.length_b   1.000
_cell.length_c   1.000
_cell.angle_alpha   90.00
_cell.angle_beta   90.00
_cell.angle_gamma   90.00
#
_symmetry.space_group_name_H-M   'P 1'
#
loop_
_entity.id
_entity.type
_entity.pdbx_description
1 polymer ?
#
loop_
_entity_poly.entity_id
_entity_poly.type
_entity_poly.pdbx_seq_one_letter_code
_entity_poly.pdbx_strand_id
1 'polypeptide(L)'
;MGAGIWFSSEVTFEPQNLASTQLVDTKTPNSEICMANGYSSMVFDQRIFVSFNPFNVYVSQPEVKPGCVLRRANFNVLERRGLVDGQQVSACKRNMNTFAFVGDLEKSPEVSCVYHSEEAENQFLKDPSRAAMGDGFVPRKEPAAAE
;
A
#
# COMPACT_ATOMS: atom_id res chain seq x y z
N MET A 1 -41.33 39.66 -6.47
CA MET A 1 -41.08 38.36 -5.82
C MET A 1 -40.51 37.42 -6.87
N GLY A 2 -39.20 37.17 -6.84
CA GLY A 2 -38.55 36.23 -7.74
C GLY A 2 -38.14 35.00 -6.95
N ALA A 3 -38.81 33.87 -7.18
CA ALA A 3 -38.46 32.61 -6.55
C ALA A 3 -37.28 32.00 -7.31
N GLY A 4 -36.06 32.15 -6.76
CA GLY A 4 -34.88 31.45 -7.26
C GLY A 4 -34.93 30.00 -6.80
N ILE A 5 -35.02 29.08 -7.75
CA ILE A 5 -34.82 27.64 -7.51
C ILE A 5 -33.34 27.41 -7.20
N TRP A 6 -33.03 27.13 -5.94
CA TRP A 6 -31.71 26.65 -5.51
C TRP A 6 -31.63 25.16 -5.82
N PHE A 7 -30.84 24.80 -6.83
CA PHE A 7 -30.47 23.41 -7.07
C PHE A 7 -29.30 23.05 -6.16
N SER A 8 -29.57 22.42 -5.02
CA SER A 8 -28.55 21.76 -4.20
C SER A 8 -28.31 20.35 -4.76
N SER A 9 -27.41 20.22 -5.72
CA SER A 9 -26.90 18.90 -6.11
C SER A 9 -25.83 18.47 -5.10
N GLU A 10 -26.24 17.95 -3.94
CA GLU A 10 -25.35 17.12 -3.11
C GLU A 10 -25.27 15.74 -3.77
N VAL A 11 -24.40 15.63 -4.79
CA VAL A 11 -24.07 14.33 -5.37
C VAL A 11 -23.15 13.64 -4.37
N THR A 12 -23.71 12.78 -3.54
CA THR A 12 -22.93 11.81 -2.76
C THR A 12 -22.34 10.81 -3.74
N PHE A 13 -21.14 11.10 -4.24
CA PHE A 13 -20.32 10.12 -4.93
C PHE A 13 -19.80 9.16 -3.86
N GLU A 14 -20.41 7.99 -3.75
CA GLU A 14 -19.72 6.81 -3.21
C GLU A 14 -18.91 6.23 -4.37
N PRO A 15 -17.61 6.53 -4.48
CA PRO A 15 -16.82 6.02 -5.59
C PRO A 15 -16.68 4.51 -5.42
N GLN A 16 -17.41 3.74 -6.22
CA GLN A 16 -17.24 2.28 -6.32
C GLN A 16 -15.93 1.89 -7.02
N ASN A 17 -15.22 2.85 -7.62
CA ASN A 17 -13.99 2.62 -8.38
C ASN A 17 -12.84 3.49 -7.87
N LEU A 18 -11.74 2.84 -7.45
CA LEU A 18 -10.46 3.47 -7.12
C LEU A 18 -9.66 3.78 -8.39
N ALA A 19 -10.24 4.56 -9.31
CA ALA A 19 -9.63 4.86 -10.61
C ALA A 19 -8.69 6.09 -10.59
N SER A 20 -8.63 6.83 -9.49
CA SER A 20 -7.89 8.08 -9.39
C SER A 20 -6.97 8.10 -8.17
N THR A 21 -5.71 8.49 -8.39
CA THR A 21 -4.73 8.74 -7.33
C THR A 21 -5.21 9.82 -6.36
N GLN A 22 -5.92 10.83 -6.86
CA GLN A 22 -6.51 11.89 -6.05
C GLN A 22 -7.50 11.35 -5.00
N LEU A 23 -8.25 10.31 -5.33
CA LEU A 23 -9.16 9.67 -4.39
C LEU A 23 -8.38 8.93 -3.29
N VAL A 24 -7.28 8.28 -3.62
CA VAL A 24 -6.41 7.62 -2.65
C VAL A 24 -5.78 8.65 -1.70
N ASP A 25 -5.26 9.74 -2.24
CA ASP A 25 -4.62 10.80 -1.47
C ASP A 25 -5.59 11.49 -0.50
N THR A 26 -6.81 11.79 -0.96
CA THR A 26 -7.83 12.44 -0.12
C THR A 26 -8.41 11.53 0.96
N LYS A 27 -8.42 10.22 0.75
CA LYS A 27 -8.90 9.23 1.74
C LYS A 27 -7.80 8.75 2.69
N THR A 28 -6.54 9.10 2.42
CA THR A 28 -5.40 8.74 3.25
C THR A 28 -5.50 9.41 4.63
N PRO A 29 -5.24 8.67 5.72
CA PRO A 29 -5.23 9.25 7.06
C PRO A 29 -4.18 10.36 7.18
N ASN A 30 -4.55 11.46 7.84
CA ASN A 30 -3.71 12.65 7.99
C ASN A 30 -3.02 13.04 6.65
N SER A 31 -3.82 13.20 5.58
CA SER A 31 -3.36 13.35 4.20
C SER A 31 -2.27 14.41 4.02
N GLU A 32 -2.37 15.58 4.67
CA GLU A 32 -1.34 16.62 4.62
C GLU A 32 0.02 16.12 5.14
N ILE A 33 0.01 15.41 6.29
CA ILE A 33 1.20 14.81 6.87
C ILE A 33 1.74 13.75 5.92
N CYS A 34 0.87 12.90 5.37
CA CYS A 34 1.28 11.84 4.48
C CYS A 34 1.91 12.39 3.19
N MET A 35 1.29 13.37 2.54
CA MET A 35 1.80 13.98 1.32
C MET A 35 3.15 14.68 1.54
N ALA A 36 3.34 15.32 2.69
CA ALA A 36 4.58 16.00 3.04
C ALA A 36 5.71 15.01 3.40
N ASN A 37 5.38 13.87 4.01
CA ASN A 37 6.38 12.98 4.64
C ASN A 37 6.51 11.61 3.99
N GLY A 38 5.62 11.22 3.08
CA GLY A 38 5.40 9.85 2.67
C GLY A 38 4.77 9.71 1.28
N TYR A 39 4.00 8.64 1.15
CA TYR A 39 3.23 8.25 -0.02
C TYR A 39 1.90 7.64 0.46
N SER A 40 0.80 8.12 -0.10
CA SER A 40 -0.52 7.52 0.07
C SER A 40 -0.49 6.07 -0.43
N SER A 41 -1.17 5.18 0.29
CA SER A 41 -1.11 3.75 0.02
C SER A 41 -2.44 3.06 0.31
N MET A 42 -2.67 1.97 -0.42
CA MET A 42 -3.73 1.01 -0.10
C MET A 42 -3.11 -0.12 0.70
N VAL A 43 -3.57 -0.30 1.92
CA VAL A 43 -3.11 -1.34 2.83
C VAL A 43 -4.10 -2.49 2.78
N PHE A 44 -3.59 -3.68 2.46
CA PHE A 44 -4.36 -4.91 2.41
C PHE A 44 -4.14 -5.71 3.71
N ASP A 45 -5.22 -6.05 4.38
CA ASP A 45 -5.20 -7.01 5.49
C ASP A 45 -5.72 -8.36 4.99
N GLN A 46 -4.83 -9.35 4.93
CA GLN A 46 -5.12 -10.70 4.46
C GLN A 46 -4.47 -11.71 5.40
N ARG A 47 -5.21 -12.77 5.71
CA ARG A 47 -4.71 -13.89 6.51
C ARG A 47 -4.41 -15.07 5.62
N ILE A 48 -3.21 -15.61 5.78
CA ILE A 48 -2.76 -16.84 5.13
C ILE A 48 -2.67 -17.91 6.21
N PHE A 49 -3.46 -18.97 6.06
CA PHE A 49 -3.47 -20.11 6.97
C PHE A 49 -2.75 -21.28 6.32
N VAL A 50 -1.70 -21.77 6.95
CA VAL A 50 -0.99 -22.97 6.52
C VAL A 50 -1.27 -24.07 7.54
N SER A 51 -2.07 -25.06 7.14
CA SER A 51 -2.22 -26.31 7.87
C SER A 51 -1.10 -27.24 7.45
N PHE A 52 -0.51 -28.00 8.40
CA PHE A 52 0.54 -28.99 8.11
C PHE A 52 0.06 -30.44 8.19
N ASN A 53 -1.16 -30.68 8.69
CA ASN A 53 -1.74 -32.02 8.78
C ASN A 53 -3.28 -32.00 8.67
N PRO A 54 -3.85 -32.23 7.47
CA PRO A 54 -3.17 -32.34 6.17
C PRO A 54 -2.57 -31.00 5.70
N PHE A 55 -1.54 -31.03 4.86
CA PHE A 55 -0.92 -29.81 4.33
C PHE A 55 -1.88 -29.06 3.41
N ASN A 56 -2.33 -27.87 3.82
CA ASN A 56 -3.25 -27.03 3.05
C ASN A 56 -2.96 -25.55 3.28
N VAL A 57 -3.21 -24.73 2.25
CA VAL A 57 -3.10 -23.27 2.34
C VAL A 57 -4.48 -22.66 2.09
N TYR A 58 -4.93 -21.79 3.00
CA TYR A 58 -6.18 -21.04 2.88
C TYR A 58 -5.91 -19.55 2.96
N VAL A 59 -6.66 -18.77 2.19
CA VAL A 59 -6.52 -17.31 2.11
C VAL A 59 -7.86 -16.68 2.44
N SER A 60 -7.88 -15.72 3.36
CA SER A 60 -9.07 -14.92 3.63
C SER A 60 -9.33 -13.91 2.51
N GLN A 61 -10.57 -13.45 2.39
CA GLN A 61 -10.87 -12.26 1.60
C GLN A 61 -10.06 -11.07 2.16
N PRO A 62 -9.35 -10.30 1.31
CA PRO A 62 -8.58 -9.16 1.78
C PRO A 62 -9.49 -7.98 2.10
N GLU A 63 -9.24 -7.32 3.23
CA GLU A 63 -9.81 -5.99 3.52
C GLU A 63 -8.84 -4.91 3.04
N VAL A 64 -9.36 -3.83 2.45
CA VAL A 64 -8.55 -2.70 1.96
C VAL A 64 -8.80 -1.47 2.81
N LYS A 65 -7.73 -0.89 3.36
CA LYS A 65 -7.78 0.34 4.16
C LYS A 65 -6.83 1.38 3.57
N PRO A 66 -7.19 2.67 3.59
CA PRO A 66 -6.24 3.72 3.23
C PRO A 66 -5.17 3.84 4.32
N GLY A 67 -3.92 4.02 3.90
CA GLY A 67 -2.78 4.19 4.79
C GLY A 67 -1.72 5.06 4.17
N CYS A 68 -0.65 5.28 4.91
CA CYS A 68 0.49 6.08 4.46
C CYS A 68 1.80 5.33 4.70
N VAL A 69 2.65 5.25 3.69
CA VAL A 69 4.03 4.79 3.82
C VAL A 69 4.93 6.01 3.93
N LEU A 70 5.64 6.15 5.04
CA LEU A 70 6.55 7.27 5.25
C LEU A 70 7.84 7.09 4.46
N ARG A 71 8.42 8.21 4.02
CA ARG A 71 9.79 8.22 3.49
C ARG A 71 10.76 7.95 4.63
N ARG A 72 11.83 7.23 4.32
CA ARG A 72 12.90 6.90 5.29
C ARG A 72 13.51 8.14 5.95
N ALA A 73 13.52 9.30 5.30
CA ALA A 73 14.02 10.54 5.91
C ALA A 73 13.08 11.14 6.98
N ASN A 74 11.80 10.75 6.97
CA ASN A 74 10.73 11.49 7.64
C ASN A 74 9.96 10.70 8.71
N PHE A 75 10.37 9.46 9.05
CA PHE A 75 9.67 8.68 10.08
C PHE A 75 9.74 9.32 11.48
N ASN A 76 10.63 10.29 11.71
CA ASN A 76 10.70 11.05 12.96
C ASN A 76 9.42 11.83 13.27
N VAL A 77 8.52 11.96 12.30
CA VAL A 77 7.14 12.45 12.49
C VAL A 77 6.35 11.60 13.49
N LEU A 78 6.63 10.29 13.56
CA LEU A 78 5.98 9.35 14.48
C LEU A 78 6.58 9.41 15.88
N GLU A 79 7.92 9.49 15.97
CA GLU A 79 8.64 9.62 17.24
C GLU A 79 8.28 10.93 17.95
N ARG A 80 8.18 12.04 17.21
CA ARG A 80 7.72 13.33 17.75
C ARG A 80 6.29 13.32 18.28
N ARG A 81 5.47 12.36 17.84
CA ARG A 81 4.09 12.15 18.30
C ARG A 81 3.99 11.06 19.38
N GLY A 82 5.11 10.45 19.77
CA GLY A 82 5.13 9.35 20.74
C GLY A 82 4.47 8.07 20.24
N LEU A 83 4.28 7.92 18.92
CA LEU A 83 3.68 6.72 18.33
C LEU A 83 4.67 5.55 18.18
N VAL A 84 5.96 5.88 18.22
CA VAL A 84 7.06 4.93 18.27
C VAL A 84 8.13 5.47 19.21
N ASP A 85 8.86 4.56 19.88
CA ASP A 85 10.02 4.91 20.69
C ASP A 85 11.34 4.78 19.91
N GLY A 86 12.43 5.29 20.50
CA GLY A 86 13.75 5.26 19.88
C GLY A 86 14.30 3.84 19.64
N GLN A 87 13.90 2.86 20.44
CA GLN A 87 14.31 1.46 20.25
C GLN A 87 13.62 0.86 19.03
N GLN A 88 12.31 1.10 18.86
CA GLN A 88 11.53 0.69 17.70
C GLN A 88 12.07 1.34 16.41
N VAL A 89 12.40 2.63 16.46
CA VAL A 89 13.03 3.34 15.34
C VAL A 89 14.37 2.72 14.98
N SER A 90 15.24 2.46 15.97
CA SER A 90 16.55 1.86 15.76
C SER A 90 16.46 0.42 15.22
N ALA A 91 15.51 -0.38 15.72
CA ALA A 91 15.26 -1.73 15.22
C ALA A 91 14.78 -1.71 13.76
N CYS A 92 13.84 -0.83 13.42
CA CYS A 92 13.30 -0.74 12.07
C CYS A 92 14.36 -0.29 11.05
N LYS A 93 15.16 0.72 11.39
CA LYS A 93 16.22 1.26 10.49
C LYS A 93 17.24 0.24 10.02
N ARG A 94 17.54 -0.79 10.83
CA ARG A 94 18.65 -1.72 10.58
C ARG A 94 18.50 -2.53 9.28
N ASN A 95 17.28 -2.69 8.77
CA ASN A 95 16.99 -3.58 7.64
C ASN A 95 16.54 -2.84 6.37
N MET A 96 16.95 -1.58 6.18
CA MET A 96 16.46 -0.72 5.08
C MET A 96 14.93 -0.50 5.08
N ASN A 97 14.26 -0.82 6.18
CA ASN A 97 12.82 -0.65 6.34
C ASN A 97 12.42 0.82 6.47
N THR A 98 11.13 1.07 6.31
CA THR A 98 10.47 2.32 6.66
C THR A 98 9.26 2.06 7.56
N PHE A 99 8.54 3.10 7.96
CA PHE A 99 7.28 2.97 8.69
C PHE A 99 6.09 3.24 7.78
N ALA A 100 5.02 2.51 8.00
CA ALA A 100 3.70 2.79 7.44
C ALA A 100 2.68 2.91 8.57
N PHE A 101 1.58 3.61 8.31
CA PHE A 101 0.47 3.67 9.27
C PHE A 101 -0.90 3.62 8.59
N VAL A 102 -1.87 3.11 9.34
CA VAL A 102 -3.30 3.11 9.01
C VAL A 102 -4.04 3.81 10.15
N GLY A 103 -5.05 4.60 9.81
CA GLY A 103 -5.82 5.37 10.79
C GLY A 103 -5.14 6.68 11.22
N ASP A 104 -5.87 7.45 12.02
CA ASP A 104 -5.49 8.81 12.41
C ASP A 104 -4.37 8.83 13.45
N LEU A 105 -3.29 9.56 13.16
CA LEU A 105 -2.11 9.73 14.02
C LEU A 105 -2.42 10.36 15.39
N GLU A 106 -3.54 11.08 15.52
CA GLU A 106 -3.94 11.72 16.78
C GLU A 106 -4.84 10.85 17.66
N LYS A 107 -5.29 9.70 17.15
CA LYS A 107 -6.20 8.80 17.86
C LYS A 107 -5.45 7.53 18.29
N SER A 108 -5.69 6.45 17.54
CA SER A 108 -5.09 5.14 17.78
C SER A 108 -4.71 4.55 16.43
N PRO A 109 -3.66 5.08 15.78
CA PRO A 109 -3.21 4.56 14.50
C PRO A 109 -2.56 3.19 14.69
N GLU A 110 -2.63 2.36 13.66
CA GLU A 110 -1.78 1.18 13.56
C GLU A 110 -0.50 1.57 12.84
N VAL A 111 0.64 1.43 13.51
CA VAL A 111 1.96 1.78 12.96
C VAL A 111 2.80 0.52 12.81
N SER A 112 3.30 0.29 11.60
CA SER A 112 4.04 -0.91 11.25
C SER A 112 5.38 -0.57 10.63
N CYS A 113 6.43 -1.28 11.04
CA CYS A 113 7.72 -1.26 10.35
C CYS A 113 7.60 -2.14 9.10
N VAL A 114 7.72 -1.55 7.92
CA VAL A 114 7.53 -2.21 6.63
C VAL A 114 8.83 -2.26 5.85
N TYR A 115 9.10 -3.40 5.21
CA TYR A 115 10.26 -3.55 4.35
C TYR A 115 10.09 -2.72 3.08
N HIS A 116 11.08 -1.88 2.78
CA HIS A 116 11.14 -1.17 1.51
C HIS A 116 12.05 -1.96 0.58
N SER A 117 11.45 -2.72 -0.34
CA SER A 117 12.18 -3.25 -1.48
C SER A 117 12.36 -2.10 -2.46
N GLU A 118 13.54 -1.47 -2.46
CA GLU A 118 13.94 -0.61 -3.58
C GLU A 118 13.86 -1.49 -4.83
N GLU A 119 12.94 -1.17 -5.74
CA GLU A 119 12.69 -1.95 -6.95
C GLU A 119 12.32 -3.41 -6.62
N ALA A 120 11.23 -3.65 -5.86
CA ALA A 120 10.55 -4.95 -5.85
C ALA A 120 10.14 -5.32 -7.28
N GLU A 121 11.12 -5.83 -8.02
CA GLU A 121 11.11 -6.25 -9.41
C GLU A 121 9.91 -5.71 -10.19
N ASN A 122 9.89 -4.42 -10.52
CA ASN A 122 8.75 -3.86 -11.24
C ASN A 122 8.73 -4.43 -12.68
N GLN A 123 8.22 -5.65 -12.82
CA GLN A 123 8.14 -6.40 -14.07
C GLN A 123 7.26 -5.66 -15.08
N PHE A 124 6.38 -4.76 -14.62
CA PHE A 124 5.53 -3.94 -15.46
C PHE A 124 6.33 -2.92 -16.29
N LEU A 125 7.45 -2.41 -15.76
CA LEU A 125 8.34 -1.51 -16.50
C LEU A 125 9.41 -2.24 -17.31
N LYS A 126 9.54 -3.56 -17.13
CA LYS A 126 10.41 -4.40 -17.96
C LYS A 126 9.71 -4.69 -19.28
N ASP A 127 10.51 -4.99 -20.29
CA ASP A 127 10.00 -5.53 -21.55
C ASP A 127 9.09 -6.73 -21.26
N PRO A 128 7.83 -6.78 -21.75
CA PRO A 128 6.92 -7.88 -21.49
C PRO A 128 7.48 -9.27 -21.83
N SER A 129 8.42 -9.35 -22.78
CA SER A 129 9.10 -10.60 -23.16
C SER A 129 10.16 -11.06 -22.15
N ARG A 130 10.56 -10.17 -21.23
CA ARG A 130 11.56 -10.41 -20.16
C ARG A 130 10.95 -10.27 -18.76
N ALA A 131 9.71 -9.82 -18.67
CA ALA A 131 8.93 -9.80 -17.45
C ALA A 131 8.61 -11.24 -17.03
N ALA A 132 9.00 -11.63 -15.82
CA ALA A 132 8.69 -12.94 -15.27
C ALA A 132 7.96 -12.77 -13.94
N MET A 133 6.78 -13.39 -13.82
CA MET A 133 6.13 -13.60 -12.54
C MET A 133 6.85 -14.73 -11.80
N GLY A 134 6.78 -14.74 -10.47
CA GLY A 134 7.56 -15.62 -9.58
C GLY A 134 7.24 -17.13 -9.62
N ASP A 135 6.77 -17.67 -10.75
CA ASP A 135 6.71 -19.11 -11.02
C ASP A 135 7.78 -19.57 -12.04
N GLY A 136 8.49 -18.63 -12.68
CA GLY A 136 9.72 -18.90 -13.44
C GLY A 136 9.58 -19.82 -14.65
N PHE A 137 8.35 -20.17 -15.08
CA PHE A 137 8.15 -21.02 -16.25
C PHE A 137 8.22 -20.19 -17.53
N VAL A 138 9.40 -20.15 -18.13
CA VAL A 138 9.58 -19.72 -19.53
C VAL A 138 9.52 -20.98 -20.39
N PRO A 139 8.46 -21.24 -21.18
CA PRO A 139 8.47 -22.35 -22.12
C PRO A 139 9.65 -22.16 -23.07
N ARG A 140 10.60 -23.10 -23.02
CA ARG A 140 11.78 -23.09 -23.90
C ARG A 140 11.25 -23.15 -25.34
N LYS A 141 11.54 -22.13 -26.13
CA LYS A 141 11.26 -22.14 -27.57
C LYS A 141 12.08 -23.27 -28.18
N GLU A 142 11.43 -24.36 -28.55
CA GLU A 142 12.05 -25.42 -29.34
C GLU A 142 12.60 -24.80 -30.63
N PRO A 143 13.87 -25.04 -30.98
CA PRO A 143 14.39 -24.54 -32.25
C PRO A 143 13.57 -25.17 -33.38
N ALA A 144 13.07 -24.32 -34.29
CA ALA A 144 12.37 -24.77 -35.48
C ALA A 144 13.23 -25.82 -36.19
N ALA A 145 12.63 -26.99 -36.44
CA ALA A 145 13.25 -28.02 -37.25
C ALA A 145 13.69 -27.39 -38.58
N ALA A 146 14.99 -27.47 -38.87
CA ALA A 146 15.51 -27.12 -40.18
C ALA A 146 15.04 -28.21 -41.15
N GLU A 147 14.13 -27.86 -42.05
CA GLU A 147 13.89 -28.57 -43.32
C GLU A 147 14.86 -28.05 -44.39
#